data_AF-A0A1W9RW51-F1
#
_entry.id   AF-A0A1W9RW51-F1
#
_cell.length_a   1.000
_cell.length_b   1.000
_cell.length_c   1.000
_cell.angle_alpha   90.00
_cell.angle_beta   90.00
_cell.angle_gamma   90.00
#
_symmetry.space_group_name_H-M   'P 1'
#
loop_
_entity.id
_entity.type
_entity.pdbx_description
1 polymer ?
#
loop_
_entity_poly.entity_id
_entity_poly.type
_entity_poly.pdbx_seq_one_letter_code
_entity_poly.pdbx_strand_id
1 'polypeptide(L)'
;MLKFEDAQALGDLLVAEIVKTDVITVPPSTPMLEIIRIFRDHNFEGLPVVENDELKGIAFRRELLNFYLVPSRDLDEADTRKLFQLVSLMDVNRPVSGFMETEPLSVTPNTKISRVAQ
;
A
#
# COMPACT_ATOMS: atom_id res chain seq x y z
N MET A 1 3.30 0.87 26.32
CA MET A 1 4.01 -0.40 26.08
C MET A 1 3.00 -1.50 26.34
N LEU A 2 2.61 -2.27 25.31
CA LEU A 2 1.70 -3.42 25.47
C LEU A 2 2.35 -4.43 26.43
N LYS A 3 1.58 -5.00 27.36
CA LYS A 3 2.12 -6.00 28.29
C LYS A 3 2.32 -7.31 27.53
N PHE A 4 3.29 -8.12 27.97
CA PHE A 4 3.62 -9.40 27.33
C PHE A 4 2.41 -10.36 27.27
N GLU A 5 1.53 -10.23 28.26
CA GLU A 5 0.25 -10.93 28.41
C GLU A 5 -0.73 -10.58 27.27
N ASP A 6 -0.71 -9.34 26.79
CA ASP A 6 -1.57 -8.85 25.71
C ASP A 6 -1.13 -9.42 24.34
N ALA A 7 0.18 -9.68 24.17
CA ALA A 7 0.71 -10.27 22.94
C ALA A 7 0.31 -11.74 22.75
N GLN A 8 0.18 -12.49 23.84
CA GLN A 8 -0.26 -13.89 23.80
C GLN A 8 -1.76 -13.99 23.53
N ALA A 9 -2.56 -13.08 24.09
CA ALA A 9 -4.00 -12.97 23.81
C ALA A 9 -4.28 -12.61 22.34
N LEU A 10 -3.47 -11.74 21.74
CA LEU A 10 -3.57 -11.40 20.31
C LEU A 10 -3.36 -12.62 19.40
N GLY A 11 -2.52 -13.58 19.81
CA GLY A 11 -2.20 -14.77 19.00
C GLY A 11 -3.38 -15.72 18.77
N ASP A 12 -4.36 -15.73 19.66
CA ASP A 12 -5.54 -16.58 19.56
C ASP A 12 -6.70 -15.96 18.78
N LEU A 13 -6.68 -14.63 18.57
CA LEU A 13 -7.66 -13.94 17.75
C LEU A 13 -7.63 -14.46 16.31
N LEU A 14 -8.80 -14.50 15.69
CA LEU A 14 -8.94 -14.67 14.26
C LEU A 14 -8.61 -13.37 13.53
N VAL A 15 -8.09 -13.49 12.32
CA VAL A 15 -7.88 -12.35 11.41
C VAL A 15 -9.15 -11.51 11.29
N ALA A 16 -10.32 -12.16 11.19
CA ALA A 16 -11.64 -11.52 11.14
C ALA A 16 -11.91 -10.53 12.28
N GLU A 17 -11.30 -10.71 13.46
CA GLU A 17 -11.55 -9.89 14.65
C GLU A 17 -10.77 -8.58 14.65
N ILE A 18 -9.75 -8.45 13.79
CA ILE A 18 -8.86 -7.28 13.77
C ILE A 18 -8.80 -6.57 12.40
N VAL A 19 -9.37 -7.16 11.34
CA VAL A 19 -9.38 -6.57 10.01
C VAL A 19 -10.53 -5.59 9.82
N LYS A 20 -10.32 -4.62 8.93
CA LYS A 20 -11.42 -3.83 8.35
C LYS A 20 -11.95 -4.56 7.11
N THR A 21 -13.27 -4.64 6.99
CA THR A 21 -13.93 -5.29 5.85
C THR A 21 -14.34 -4.30 4.76
N ASP A 22 -14.55 -3.03 5.12
CA ASP A 22 -14.82 -1.96 4.17
C ASP A 22 -13.50 -1.31 3.73
N VAL A 23 -12.90 -1.89 2.70
CA VAL A 23 -11.63 -1.44 2.12
C VAL A 23 -11.87 -0.81 0.76
N ILE A 24 -11.21 0.32 0.51
CA ILE A 24 -11.17 0.93 -0.81
C ILE A 24 -10.29 0.05 -1.70
N THR A 25 -10.79 -0.31 -2.88
CA THR A 25 -10.06 -1.06 -3.90
C THR A 25 -10.08 -0.29 -5.21
N VAL A 26 -9.16 -0.65 -6.11
CA VAL A 26 -9.04 -0.02 -7.43
C VAL A 26 -8.83 -1.08 -8.53
N PRO A 27 -9.28 -0.85 -9.78
CA PRO A 27 -8.99 -1.75 -10.88
C PRO A 27 -7.52 -1.64 -11.35
N PRO A 28 -6.97 -2.68 -12.02
CA PRO A 28 -5.59 -2.68 -12.53
C PRO A 28 -5.28 -1.56 -13.54
N SER A 29 -6.31 -1.02 -14.18
CA SER A 29 -6.22 0.10 -15.13
C SER A 29 -6.11 1.48 -14.48
N THR A 30 -6.25 1.57 -13.16
CA THR A 30 -6.27 2.85 -12.43
C THR A 30 -4.96 3.62 -12.64
N PRO A 31 -5.01 4.90 -13.07
CA PRO A 31 -3.82 5.70 -13.30
C PRO A 31 -3.05 5.96 -12.02
N MET A 32 -1.72 5.98 -12.11
CA MET A 32 -0.84 6.33 -10.99
C MET A 32 -1.23 7.64 -10.30
N LEU A 33 -1.63 8.67 -11.05
CA LEU A 33 -2.08 9.94 -10.48
C LEU A 33 -3.25 9.79 -9.50
N GLU A 34 -4.18 8.90 -9.81
CA GLU A 34 -5.32 8.59 -8.96
C GLU A 34 -4.89 7.82 -7.71
N ILE A 35 -3.97 6.87 -7.86
CA ILE A 35 -3.35 6.16 -6.73
C ILE A 35 -2.66 7.14 -5.77
N ILE A 36 -1.89 8.10 -6.30
CA ILE A 36 -1.22 9.16 -5.51
C ILE A 36 -2.26 10.00 -4.75
N ARG A 37 -3.36 10.38 -5.41
CA ARG A 37 -4.46 11.13 -4.78
C ARG A 37 -5.08 10.35 -3.63
N ILE A 38 -5.41 9.08 -3.84
CA ILE A 38 -5.96 8.20 -2.80
C ILE A 38 -5.00 8.14 -1.60
N PHE A 39 -3.71 7.92 -1.81
CA PHE A 39 -2.74 7.86 -0.70
C PHE A 39 -2.47 9.20 -0.01
N ARG A 40 -2.73 10.32 -0.67
CA ARG A 40 -2.65 11.65 -0.08
C ARG A 40 -3.89 11.96 0.76
N ASP A 41 -5.07 11.61 0.23
CA ASP A 41 -6.36 11.93 0.84
C ASP A 41 -6.71 10.92 1.95
N HIS A 42 -6.10 9.73 1.92
CA HIS A 42 -6.26 8.66 2.91
C HIS A 42 -4.92 8.23 3.51
N ASN A 43 -4.91 7.89 4.81
CA ASN A 43 -3.70 7.40 5.47
C ASN A 43 -3.46 5.88 5.28
N PHE A 44 -3.49 5.38 4.05
CA PHE A 44 -3.27 3.96 3.73
C PHE A 44 -1.83 3.67 3.32
N GLU A 45 -1.25 2.58 3.81
CA GLU A 45 0.08 2.13 3.36
C GLU A 45 0.03 1.23 2.11
N GLY A 46 -1.12 0.58 1.88
CA GLY A 46 -1.37 -0.29 0.76
C GLY A 46 -2.81 -0.18 0.27
N LEU A 47 -3.00 -0.40 -1.02
CA LEU A 47 -4.28 -0.32 -1.71
C LEU A 47 -4.48 -1.61 -2.52
N PRO A 48 -5.49 -2.44 -2.20
CA PRO A 48 -5.78 -3.64 -2.95
C PRO A 48 -6.20 -3.32 -4.39
N VAL A 49 -5.59 -4.02 -5.35
CA VAL A 49 -5.96 -3.94 -6.76
C VAL A 49 -6.83 -5.16 -7.10
N VAL A 50 -8.07 -4.92 -7.49
CA VAL A 50 -9.09 -5.96 -7.69
C VAL A 50 -9.73 -5.84 -9.06
N GLU A 51 -9.92 -6.98 -9.74
CA GLU A 51 -10.66 -7.07 -11.00
C GLU A 51 -11.51 -8.35 -11.01
N ASN A 52 -12.79 -8.24 -11.38
CA ASN A 52 -13.74 -9.36 -11.38
C ASN A 52 -13.79 -10.12 -10.04
N ASP A 53 -13.83 -9.39 -8.93
CA ASP A 53 -13.83 -9.92 -7.55
C ASP A 53 -12.57 -10.71 -7.15
N GLU A 54 -11.50 -10.65 -7.95
CA GLU A 54 -10.21 -11.28 -7.65
C GLU A 54 -9.14 -10.25 -7.31
N LEU A 55 -8.39 -10.51 -6.23
CA LEU A 55 -7.20 -9.74 -5.88
C LEU A 55 -6.11 -9.98 -6.93
N LYS A 56 -5.72 -8.93 -7.64
CA LYS A 56 -4.66 -8.96 -8.66
C LYS A 56 -3.31 -8.49 -8.12
N GLY A 57 -3.30 -7.75 -7.02
CA GLY A 57 -2.09 -7.23 -6.42
C GLY A 57 -2.34 -6.21 -5.31
N ILE A 58 -1.26 -5.64 -4.79
CA ILE A 58 -1.30 -4.53 -3.83
C ILE A 58 -0.39 -3.41 -4.34
N ALA A 59 -0.94 -2.21 -4.47
CA ALA A 59 -0.14 -1.01 -4.66
C ALA A 59 0.29 -0.48 -3.30
N PHE A 60 1.57 -0.20 -3.11
CA PHE A 60 2.06 0.35 -1.85
C PHE A 60 2.47 1.81 -1.99
N ARG A 61 2.20 2.61 -0.97
CA ARG A 61 2.60 4.03 -0.94
C ARG A 61 4.11 4.20 -1.17
N ARG A 62 4.92 3.28 -0.63
CA ARG A 62 6.39 3.28 -0.79
C ARG A 62 6.85 3.08 -2.24
N GLU A 63 6.06 2.40 -3.08
CA GLU A 63 6.44 2.17 -4.48
C GLU A 63 6.43 3.50 -5.23
N LEU A 64 5.45 4.37 -4.94
CA LEU A 64 5.41 5.72 -5.48
C LEU A 64 6.61 6.57 -5.07
N LEU A 65 7.23 6.29 -3.92
CA LEU A 65 8.48 6.93 -3.48
C LEU A 65 9.71 6.30 -4.17
N ASN A 66 9.73 4.97 -4.31
CA ASN A 66 10.85 4.24 -4.91
C ASN A 66 10.97 4.46 -6.43
N PHE A 67 9.86 4.69 -7.13
CA PHE A 67 9.93 5.03 -8.54
C PHE A 67 10.51 6.45 -8.77
N TYR A 68 10.45 7.35 -7.78
CA TYR A 68 10.56 8.80 -8.07
C TYR A 68 11.28 9.69 -7.06
N LEU A 69 11.74 9.19 -5.90
CA LEU A 69 12.48 10.00 -4.93
C LEU A 69 13.94 9.54 -4.79
N VAL A 70 14.82 10.49 -5.11
CA VAL A 70 16.17 10.59 -4.55
C VAL A 70 16.07 10.41 -3.02
N PRO A 71 16.96 9.64 -2.37
CA PRO A 71 16.89 9.38 -0.94
C PRO A 71 16.71 10.67 -0.14
N SER A 72 15.63 10.70 0.65
CA SER A 72 15.05 11.88 1.30
C SER A 72 15.85 12.46 2.47
N ARG A 73 17.16 12.23 2.53
CA ARG A 73 18.02 12.78 3.59
C ARG A 73 18.65 14.14 3.25
N ASP A 74 18.58 14.60 2.01
CA ASP A 74 19.30 15.81 1.57
C ASP A 74 18.47 16.82 0.74
N LEU A 75 17.12 16.78 0.79
CA LEU A 75 16.31 17.64 -0.08
C LEU A 75 16.32 19.11 0.38
N ASP A 76 16.95 19.99 -0.42
CA ASP A 76 16.90 21.45 -0.26
C ASP A 76 15.85 22.13 -1.18
N GLU A 77 15.76 23.47 -1.15
CA GLU A 77 14.86 24.22 -2.03
C GLU A 77 15.16 24.05 -3.54
N ALA A 78 16.40 23.72 -3.91
CA ALA A 78 16.76 23.41 -5.30
C ALA A 78 16.24 22.03 -5.71
N ASP A 79 16.24 21.06 -4.80
CA ASP A 79 15.70 19.72 -5.04
C ASP A 79 14.19 19.72 -5.20
N THR A 80 13.47 20.62 -4.51
CA THR A 80 12.01 20.76 -4.69
C THR A 80 11.66 21.13 -6.14
N ARG A 81 12.42 22.04 -6.77
CA ARG A 81 12.25 22.37 -8.21
C ARG A 81 12.55 21.19 -9.11
N LYS A 82 13.60 20.42 -8.78
CA LYS A 82 14.00 19.22 -9.52
C LYS A 82 12.94 18.12 -9.41
N LEU A 83 12.33 17.96 -8.25
CA LEU A 83 11.19 17.08 -8.02
C LEU A 83 9.97 17.49 -8.86
N PHE A 84 9.60 18.77 -8.88
CA PHE A 84 8.52 19.24 -9.76
C PHE A 84 8.81 18.99 -11.25
N GLN A 85 10.06 19.13 -11.67
CA GLN A 85 10.47 18.85 -13.05
C GLN A 85 10.43 17.35 -13.36
N LEU A 86 10.86 16.48 -12.44
CA LEU A 86 10.75 15.03 -12.56
C LEU A 86 9.28 14.57 -12.60
N VAL A 87 8.42 15.18 -11.77
CA VAL A 87 6.97 14.94 -11.79
C VAL A 87 6.37 15.24 -13.16
N SER A 88 6.87 16.28 -13.84
CA SER A 88 6.42 16.63 -15.19
C SER A 88 6.89 15.64 -16.27
N LEU A 89 7.93 14.84 -15.98
CA LEU A 89 8.44 13.77 -16.85
C LEU A 89 7.84 12.40 -16.51
N MET A 90 7.13 12.27 -15.38
CA MET A 90 6.50 11.02 -15.00
C MET A 90 5.34 10.68 -15.94
N ASP A 91 5.29 9.43 -16.39
CA ASP A 91 4.06 8.87 -16.97
C ASP A 91 3.05 8.58 -15.85
N VAL A 92 2.42 9.64 -15.34
CA VAL A 92 1.41 9.57 -14.27
C VAL A 92 0.11 8.90 -14.75
N ASN A 93 -0.01 8.63 -16.05
CA ASN A 93 -1.10 7.86 -16.63
C ASN A 93 -0.79 6.36 -16.69
N ARG A 94 0.45 5.94 -16.35
CA ARG A 94 0.79 4.52 -16.23
C ARG A 94 -0.21 3.83 -15.31
N PRO A 95 -0.82 2.72 -15.74
CA PRO A 95 -1.76 1.97 -14.92
C PRO A 95 -1.07 1.31 -13.73
N VAL A 96 -1.80 1.13 -12.63
CA VAL A 96 -1.31 0.51 -11.40
C VAL A 96 -0.80 -0.92 -11.61
N SER A 97 -1.36 -1.65 -12.57
CA SER A 97 -0.86 -2.95 -13.03
C SER A 97 0.60 -2.94 -13.45
N GLY A 98 1.12 -1.78 -13.87
CA GLY A 98 2.50 -1.63 -14.29
C GLY A 98 3.49 -1.60 -13.13
N PHE A 99 3.06 -1.40 -11.88
CA PHE A 99 3.98 -1.18 -10.76
C PHE A 99 3.54 -1.78 -9.41
N MET A 100 2.34 -2.35 -9.31
CA MET A 100 1.87 -3.04 -8.11
C MET A 100 2.67 -4.32 -7.82
N GLU A 101 2.65 -4.76 -6.57
CA GLU A 101 3.08 -6.10 -6.17
C GLU A 101 2.01 -7.12 -6.58
N THR A 102 2.40 -8.15 -7.35
CA THR A 102 1.46 -9.06 -8.02
C THR A 102 1.25 -10.40 -7.31
N GLU A 103 2.04 -10.71 -6.27
CA GLU A 103 1.97 -11.96 -5.51
C GLU A 103 1.76 -11.71 -4.01
N PRO A 104 0.66 -11.03 -3.61
CA PRO A 104 0.48 -10.66 -2.22
C PRO A 104 0.15 -11.88 -1.37
N LEU A 105 0.80 -11.98 -0.21
CA LEU A 105 0.45 -12.96 0.80
C LEU A 105 -0.98 -12.70 1.28
N SER A 106 -1.84 -13.71 1.14
CA SER A 106 -3.24 -13.66 1.51
C SER A 106 -3.54 -14.71 2.58
N VAL A 107 -4.37 -14.34 3.56
CA VAL A 107 -4.82 -15.22 4.64
C VAL A 107 -6.33 -15.17 4.76
N THR A 108 -6.94 -16.25 5.22
CA THR A 108 -8.40 -16.29 5.41
C THR A 108 -8.81 -15.58 6.71
N PRO A 109 -10.03 -15.03 6.80
CA PRO A 109 -10.54 -14.43 8.03
C PRO A 109 -10.56 -15.39 9.23
N ASN A 110 -10.63 -16.70 9.00
CA ASN A 110 -10.63 -17.75 10.03
C ASN A 110 -9.21 -18.21 10.44
N THR A 111 -8.16 -17.58 9.91
CA THR A 111 -6.78 -17.83 10.33
C THR A 111 -6.52 -17.16 11.68
N LYS A 112 -5.87 -17.85 12.62
CA LYS A 112 -5.39 -17.23 13.88
C LYS A 112 -4.20 -16.31 13.62
N ILE A 113 -4.10 -15.19 14.33
CA ILE A 113 -2.98 -14.22 14.20
C ILE A 113 -1.62 -14.88 14.45
N SER A 114 -1.53 -15.80 15.41
CA SER A 114 -0.32 -16.58 15.69
C SER A 114 0.22 -17.37 14.48
N ARG A 115 -0.61 -17.65 13.47
CA ARG A 115 -0.19 -18.36 12.23
C ARG A 115 0.26 -17.44 11.12
N VAL A 116 0.06 -16.13 11.25
CA VAL A 116 0.39 -15.13 10.22
C VAL A 116 1.74 -14.46 10.49
N ALA A 117 2.11 -14.28 11.77
CA ALA A 117 3.26 -13.51 12.21
C ALA A 117 4.59 -14.31 12.34
N GLN A 118 4.81 -15.34 11.51
CA GLN A 118 6.03 -16.16 11.55
C GLN A 118 7.19 -15.57 10.75
#